data_AF-A0A7Z0TUS4-F1
#
_entry.id   AF-A0A7Z0TUS4-F1
#
_cell.length_a   1.000
_cell.length_b   1.000
_cell.length_c   1.000
_cell.angle_alpha   90.00
_cell.angle_beta   90.00
_cell.angle_gamma   90.00
#
_symmetry.space_group_name_H-M   'P 1'
#
loop_
_entity.id
_entity.type
_entity.pdbx_description
1 polymer ?
#
loop_
_entity_poly.entity_id
_entity_poly.type
_entity_poly.pdbx_seq_one_letter_code
_entity_poly.pdbx_strand_id
1 'polypeptide(L)'
;MSEHRAAARHQTLRTGIVEFDNGTGSLISVPCTIRDVSGTGARLQLNSSLWVAEQFTLVFSSGLRKDCRVAWRKGRLIGTAFAEGYASPDEQAVMMTADEQSRHRLGIGARVRAARETRGYTEVQLAERIGVTPAFLALAENGEADIPLYQLMHIADLLMVGLDGLVAGPAPEDVDAA
;
A
#
# COMPACT_ATOMS: atom_id res chain seq x y z
N MET A 1 -13.21 -12.69 -12.00
CA MET A 1 -11.77 -12.92 -11.74
C MET A 1 -11.52 -12.50 -10.31
N SER A 2 -11.43 -13.47 -9.40
CA SER A 2 -11.36 -13.21 -7.96
C SER A 2 -9.99 -12.64 -7.59
N GLU A 3 -9.95 -11.39 -7.15
CA GLU A 3 -8.74 -10.82 -6.54
C GLU A 3 -8.50 -11.46 -5.18
N HIS A 4 -7.65 -12.48 -5.13
CA HIS A 4 -7.15 -13.07 -3.88
C HIS A 4 -6.03 -12.20 -3.27
N ARG A 5 -6.23 -10.87 -3.20
CA ARG A 5 -5.21 -9.94 -2.70
C ARG A 5 -5.30 -9.82 -1.18
N ALA A 6 -4.17 -10.05 -0.51
CA ALA A 6 -4.03 -9.89 0.94
C ALA A 6 -3.77 -8.43 1.38
N ALA A 7 -3.29 -7.56 0.48
CA ALA A 7 -3.03 -6.14 0.76
C ALA A 7 -3.04 -5.28 -0.52
N ALA A 8 -3.39 -4.00 -0.38
CA ALA A 8 -3.32 -3.00 -1.45
C ALA A 8 -1.86 -2.68 -1.82
N ARG A 9 -1.57 -2.50 -3.12
CA ARG A 9 -0.22 -2.22 -3.66
C ARG A 9 -0.19 -0.86 -4.35
N HIS A 10 0.77 -0.02 -4.00
CA HIS A 10 0.88 1.36 -4.50
C HIS A 10 2.07 1.54 -5.42
N GLN A 11 1.86 2.06 -6.63
CA GLN A 11 2.96 2.23 -7.59
C GLN A 11 4.01 3.22 -7.10
N THR A 12 5.24 2.74 -7.07
CA THR A 12 6.46 3.50 -6.74
C THR A 12 7.52 3.12 -7.75
N LEU A 13 8.41 4.03 -8.16
CA LEU A 13 9.64 3.65 -8.86
C LEU A 13 10.81 4.00 -7.94
N ARG A 14 11.34 3.00 -7.22
CA ARG A 14 12.46 3.16 -6.28
C ARG A 14 13.59 2.21 -6.58
N THR A 15 14.82 2.61 -6.31
CA THR A 15 15.96 1.70 -6.35
C THR A 15 16.03 0.91 -5.04
N GLY A 16 16.05 -0.41 -5.11
CA GLY A 16 16.33 -1.33 -4.01
C GLY A 16 17.41 -2.33 -4.41
N ILE A 17 17.85 -3.17 -3.48
CA ILE A 17 18.83 -4.23 -3.75
C ILE A 17 18.22 -5.57 -3.36
N VAL A 18 18.33 -6.55 -4.25
CA VAL A 18 18.00 -7.95 -3.97
C VAL A 18 19.30 -8.67 -3.63
N GLU A 19 19.35 -9.26 -2.44
CA GLU A 19 20.52 -10.00 -1.93
C GLU A 19 20.18 -11.47 -1.71
N PHE A 20 20.99 -12.39 -2.25
CA PHE A 20 20.82 -13.83 -2.02
C PHE A 20 22.10 -14.61 -2.34
N ASP A 21 22.21 -15.81 -1.78
CA ASP A 21 23.29 -16.76 -2.13
C ASP A 21 22.92 -17.50 -3.43
N ASN A 22 23.83 -17.50 -4.39
CA ASN A 22 23.65 -18.19 -5.68
C ASN A 22 23.93 -19.70 -5.63
N GLY A 23 24.16 -20.27 -4.45
CA GLY A 23 24.51 -21.68 -4.24
C GLY A 23 26.01 -21.97 -4.34
N THR A 24 26.85 -20.95 -4.55
CA THR A 24 28.32 -21.07 -4.53
C THR A 24 28.94 -20.57 -3.22
N GLY A 25 28.11 -20.15 -2.24
CA GLY A 25 28.56 -19.56 -0.99
C GLY A 25 28.92 -18.08 -1.10
N SER A 26 28.62 -17.45 -2.25
CA SER A 26 28.84 -16.01 -2.47
C SER A 26 27.50 -15.28 -2.47
N LEU A 27 27.39 -14.27 -1.61
CA LEU A 27 26.26 -13.36 -1.58
C LEU A 27 26.30 -12.46 -2.82
N ILE A 28 25.24 -12.52 -3.62
CA ILE A 28 25.05 -11.61 -4.76
C ILE A 28 24.10 -10.50 -4.34
N SER A 29 24.47 -9.25 -4.62
CA SER A 29 23.63 -8.07 -4.45
C SER A 29 23.34 -7.44 -5.81
N VAL A 30 22.07 -7.30 -6.18
CA VAL A 30 21.66 -6.76 -7.49
C VAL A 30 20.64 -5.64 -7.36
N PRO A 31 20.84 -4.50 -8.05
CA PRO A 31 19.86 -3.44 -8.05
C PRO A 31 18.55 -3.87 -8.70
N CYS A 32 17.45 -3.46 -8.10
CA CYS A 32 16.11 -3.63 -8.61
C CYS A 32 15.35 -2.30 -8.55
N THR A 33 14.31 -2.19 -9.36
CA THR A 33 13.32 -1.13 -9.19
C THR A 33 12.13 -1.69 -8.42
N ILE A 34 11.92 -1.24 -7.20
CA ILE A 34 10.71 -1.49 -6.43
C ILE A 34 9.59 -0.71 -7.12
N ARG A 35 8.64 -1.45 -7.70
CA ARG A 35 7.50 -0.99 -8.50
C ARG A 35 6.28 -0.65 -7.64
N ASP A 36 6.13 -1.33 -6.51
CA ASP A 36 5.14 -1.06 -5.48
C ASP A 36 5.47 -1.84 -4.21
N VAL A 37 5.00 -1.34 -3.07
CA VAL A 37 5.12 -1.99 -1.76
C VAL A 37 3.74 -2.04 -1.10
N SER A 38 3.56 -3.04 -0.27
CA SER A 38 2.41 -3.25 0.59
C SER A 38 2.89 -3.80 1.94
N GLY A 39 2.01 -3.85 2.94
CA GLY A 39 2.35 -4.48 4.23
C GLY A 39 2.77 -5.95 4.11
N THR A 40 2.45 -6.66 3.03
CA THR A 40 2.73 -8.11 2.90
C THR A 40 3.82 -8.45 1.89
N GLY A 41 4.33 -7.47 1.15
CA GLY A 41 5.28 -7.74 0.09
C GLY A 41 5.44 -6.58 -0.87
N ALA A 42 6.19 -6.83 -1.94
CA ALA A 42 6.53 -5.83 -2.94
C ALA A 42 6.47 -6.42 -4.35
N ARG A 43 6.33 -5.55 -5.35
CA ARG A 43 6.62 -5.89 -6.75
C ARG A 43 7.94 -5.25 -7.13
N LEU A 44 8.83 -6.05 -7.69
CA LEU A 44 10.16 -5.65 -8.12
C LEU A 44 10.26 -5.77 -9.63
N GLN A 45 11.03 -4.88 -10.25
CA GLN A 45 11.50 -4.99 -11.62
C GLN A 45 13.01 -5.15 -11.63
N LEU A 46 13.50 -6.13 -12.36
CA LEU A 46 14.92 -6.42 -12.52
C LEU A 46 15.28 -6.45 -14.01
N ASN A 47 16.57 -6.38 -14.32
CA ASN A 47 17.05 -6.58 -15.70
C ASN A 47 16.73 -8.00 -16.21
N SER A 48 16.81 -8.99 -15.32
CA SER A 48 16.33 -10.35 -15.52
C SER A 48 15.86 -10.92 -14.18
N SER A 49 14.74 -11.65 -14.17
CA SER A 49 14.15 -12.24 -12.97
C SER A 49 14.50 -13.72 -12.76
N LEU A 50 15.00 -14.41 -13.79
CA LEU A 50 15.09 -15.88 -13.80
C LEU A 50 16.17 -16.46 -12.89
N TRP A 51 17.20 -15.67 -12.59
CA TRP A 51 18.36 -16.10 -11.79
C TRP A 51 18.22 -15.71 -10.32
N VAL A 52 17.18 -14.95 -9.94
CA VAL A 52 16.92 -14.60 -8.53
C VAL A 52 16.40 -15.82 -7.79
N ALA A 53 16.99 -16.15 -6.65
CA ALA A 53 16.57 -17.27 -5.81
C ALA A 53 15.10 -17.18 -5.37
N GLU A 54 14.50 -18.32 -5.00
CA GLU A 54 13.13 -18.37 -4.46
C GLU A 54 13.00 -17.66 -3.11
N GLN A 55 14.11 -17.54 -2.37
CA GLN A 55 14.22 -16.76 -1.14
C GLN A 55 15.38 -15.78 -1.27
N PHE A 56 15.19 -14.54 -0.84
CA PHE A 56 16.19 -13.48 -0.91
C PHE A 56 15.89 -12.42 0.15
N THR A 57 16.84 -11.54 0.42
CA THR A 57 16.63 -10.34 1.24
C THR A 57 16.44 -9.13 0.31
N LEU A 58 15.33 -8.41 0.46
CA LEU A 58 15.11 -7.11 -0.18
C LEU A 58 15.64 -6.02 0.75
N VAL A 59 16.58 -5.22 0.24
CA VAL A 59 17.12 -4.06 0.92
C VAL A 59 16.54 -2.80 0.29
N PHE A 60 15.83 -2.02 1.10
CA PHE A 60 15.25 -0.74 0.72
C PHE A 60 16.32 0.35 0.81
N SER A 61 16.13 1.46 0.08
CA SER A 61 17.03 2.62 0.15
C SER A 61 17.12 3.24 1.56
N SER A 62 16.11 3.02 2.41
CA SER A 62 16.11 3.40 3.83
C SER A 62 17.05 2.54 4.70
N GLY A 63 17.65 1.49 4.14
CA GLY A 63 18.44 0.50 4.87
C GLY A 63 17.60 -0.60 5.50
N LEU A 64 16.26 -0.53 5.44
CA LEU A 64 15.39 -1.62 5.86
C LEU A 64 15.70 -2.89 5.06
N ARG A 65 15.74 -4.03 5.74
CA ARG A 65 15.97 -5.35 5.14
C ARG A 65 14.78 -6.23 5.43
N LYS A 66 14.19 -6.85 4.40
CA LYS A 66 13.12 -7.84 4.55
C LYS A 66 13.46 -9.13 3.84
N ASP A 67 13.37 -10.21 4.57
CA ASP A 67 13.39 -11.53 3.98
C ASP A 67 12.12 -11.77 3.18
N CYS A 68 12.34 -12.25 1.97
CA CYS A 68 11.39 -12.27 0.88
C CYS A 68 11.36 -13.66 0.27
N ARG A 69 10.17 -14.08 -0.14
CA ARG A 69 9.97 -15.25 -1.00
C ARG A 69 9.30 -14.85 -2.29
N VAL A 70 9.69 -15.47 -3.39
CA VAL A 70 9.03 -15.25 -4.67
C VAL A 70 7.58 -15.75 -4.57
N ALA A 71 6.65 -14.86 -4.86
CA ALA A 71 5.23 -15.18 -4.96
C ALA A 71 4.83 -15.47 -6.41
N TRP A 72 5.44 -14.76 -7.37
CA TRP A 72 5.25 -14.98 -8.79
C TRP A 72 6.34 -14.31 -9.62
N ARG A 73 6.53 -14.77 -10.86
CA ARG A 73 7.44 -14.16 -11.85
C ARG A 73 6.69 -13.87 -13.15
N LYS A 74 6.92 -12.71 -13.76
CA LYS A 74 6.36 -12.34 -15.07
C LYS A 74 7.35 -11.46 -15.85
N GLY A 75 8.10 -12.06 -16.76
CA GLY A 75 9.14 -11.36 -17.52
C GLY A 75 10.18 -10.74 -16.60
N ARG A 76 10.32 -9.41 -16.62
CA ARG A 76 11.24 -8.65 -15.74
C ARG A 76 10.67 -8.34 -14.35
N LEU A 77 9.44 -8.76 -14.06
CA LEU A 77 8.77 -8.48 -12.80
C LEU A 77 8.80 -9.71 -11.87
N ILE A 78 9.05 -9.46 -10.59
CA ILE A 78 8.91 -10.42 -9.51
C ILE A 78 7.92 -9.85 -8.50
N GLY A 79 6.89 -10.61 -8.17
CA GLY A 79 6.13 -10.38 -6.95
C GLY A 79 6.80 -11.13 -5.82
N THR A 80 7.08 -10.43 -4.73
CA THR A 80 7.61 -11.03 -3.50
C THR A 80 6.61 -10.88 -2.36
N ALA A 81 6.58 -11.89 -1.48
CA ALA A 81 5.92 -11.83 -0.19
C ALA A 81 6.99 -11.80 0.93
N PHE A 82 6.75 -11.03 1.99
CA PHE A 82 7.64 -11.03 3.15
C PHE A 82 7.53 -12.35 3.90
N ALA A 83 8.67 -12.90 4.34
CA ALA A 83 8.73 -14.21 4.99
C ALA A 83 7.92 -14.24 6.29
N GLU A 84 7.94 -13.14 7.05
CA GLU A 84 7.17 -12.96 8.29
C GLU A 84 5.69 -12.60 8.04
N GLY A 85 5.25 -12.57 6.78
CA GLY A 85 3.87 -12.31 6.38
C GLY A 85 3.50 -10.82 6.33
N TYR A 86 3.76 -10.06 7.41
CA TYR A 86 3.48 -8.62 7.48
C TYR A 86 4.71 -7.83 7.93
N ALA A 87 4.92 -6.67 7.32
CA ALA A 87 5.81 -5.64 7.82
C ALA A 87 5.18 -4.96 9.03
N SER A 88 5.97 -4.67 10.06
CA SER A 88 5.49 -3.91 11.23
C SER A 88 5.05 -2.48 10.81
N PRO A 89 4.27 -1.76 11.63
CA PRO A 89 3.92 -0.37 11.33
C PRO A 89 5.15 0.52 11.09
N ASP A 90 6.20 0.37 11.91
CA ASP A 90 7.44 1.12 11.78
C ASP A 90 8.20 0.74 10.51
N GLU A 91 8.22 -0.54 10.16
CA GLU A 91 8.82 -1.01 8.91
C GLU A 91 8.03 -0.48 7.70
N GLN A 92 6.71 -0.55 7.71
CA GLN A 92 5.85 0.01 6.65
C GLN A 92 6.09 1.52 6.50
N ALA A 93 6.31 2.23 7.62
CA ALA A 93 6.58 3.65 7.62
C ALA A 93 7.93 4.03 6.98
N VAL A 94 8.91 3.12 6.96
CA VAL A 94 10.20 3.32 6.27
C VAL A 94 10.27 2.60 4.91
N MET A 95 9.32 1.73 4.61
CA MET A 95 9.07 1.13 3.29
C MET A 95 8.27 2.05 2.36
N MET A 96 7.46 2.96 2.91
CA MET A 96 6.71 3.99 2.18
C MET A 96 7.29 5.35 2.55
N THR A 97 7.58 6.21 1.58
CA THR A 97 7.99 7.59 1.87
C THR A 97 6.84 8.30 2.58
N ALA A 98 7.16 9.34 3.35
CA ALA A 98 6.13 10.21 3.92
C ALA A 98 5.14 10.71 2.85
N ASP A 99 5.64 10.99 1.64
CA ASP A 99 4.83 11.36 0.48
C ASP A 99 3.87 10.25 0.04
N GLU A 100 4.29 8.99 0.05
CA GLU A 100 3.42 7.87 -0.32
C GLU A 100 2.36 7.57 0.73
N GLN A 101 2.71 7.67 2.01
CA GLN A 101 1.73 7.59 3.08
C GLN A 101 0.70 8.72 2.95
N SER A 102 1.16 9.92 2.59
CA SER A 102 0.29 11.06 2.31
C SER A 102 -0.65 10.79 1.13
N ARG A 103 -0.13 10.27 0.00
CA ARG A 103 -0.97 9.89 -1.16
C ARG A 103 -1.95 8.78 -0.82
N HIS A 104 -1.57 7.83 0.02
CA HIS A 104 -2.46 6.75 0.44
C HIS A 104 -3.62 7.27 1.29
N ARG A 105 -3.31 8.08 2.32
CA ARG A 105 -4.32 8.76 3.13
C ARG A 105 -5.23 9.63 2.27
N LEU A 106 -4.65 10.41 1.35
CA LEU A 106 -5.38 11.24 0.41
C LEU A 106 -6.34 10.43 -0.45
N GLY A 107 -5.90 9.30 -1.00
CA GLY A 107 -6.75 8.41 -1.79
C GLY A 107 -7.91 7.80 -0.98
N ILE A 108 -7.65 7.39 0.26
CA ILE A 108 -8.71 6.90 1.17
C ILE A 108 -9.70 8.02 1.47
N GLY A 109 -9.20 9.20 1.88
CA GLY A 109 -9.99 10.37 2.19
C GLY A 109 -10.89 10.81 1.03
N ALA A 110 -10.34 10.86 -0.18
CA ALA A 110 -11.07 11.21 -1.39
C ALA A 110 -12.20 10.21 -1.70
N ARG A 111 -11.99 8.91 -1.47
CA ARG A 111 -13.04 7.89 -1.64
C ARG A 111 -14.11 7.98 -0.57
N VAL A 112 -13.75 8.29 0.67
CA VAL A 112 -14.71 8.59 1.75
C VAL A 112 -15.56 9.80 1.37
N ARG A 113 -14.94 10.90 0.91
CA ARG A 113 -15.63 12.10 0.41
C ARG A 113 -16.61 11.78 -0.71
N ALA A 114 -16.14 11.09 -1.75
CA ALA A 114 -16.98 10.76 -2.91
C ALA A 114 -18.18 9.87 -2.51
N ALA A 115 -17.95 8.87 -1.66
CA ALA A 115 -19.02 8.02 -1.14
C ALA A 115 -20.01 8.80 -0.26
N ARG A 116 -19.51 9.73 0.57
CA ARG A 116 -20.32 10.62 1.42
C ARG A 116 -21.25 11.49 0.56
N GLU A 117 -20.69 12.14 -0.45
CA GLU A 117 -21.42 13.04 -1.36
C GLU A 117 -22.43 12.27 -2.22
N THR A 118 -22.08 11.08 -2.69
CA THR A 118 -23.00 10.18 -3.40
C THR A 118 -24.22 9.83 -2.55
N ARG A 119 -24.06 9.78 -1.22
CA ARG A 119 -25.15 9.55 -0.26
C ARG A 119 -25.86 10.81 0.20
N GLY A 120 -25.43 11.98 -0.28
CA GLY A 120 -26.05 13.27 0.05
C GLY A 120 -25.77 13.74 1.48
N TYR A 121 -24.72 13.22 2.12
CA TYR A 121 -24.35 13.67 3.46
C TYR A 121 -23.38 14.85 3.41
N THR A 122 -23.56 15.81 4.31
CA THR A 122 -22.53 16.80 4.62
C THR A 122 -21.45 16.19 5.51
N GLU A 123 -20.27 16.82 5.59
CA GLU A 123 -19.20 16.40 6.51
C GLU A 123 -19.71 16.34 7.96
N VAL A 124 -20.43 17.38 8.41
CA VAL A 124 -21.03 17.44 9.75
C VAL A 124 -21.96 16.25 9.98
N GLN A 125 -22.85 15.98 9.01
CA GLN A 125 -23.82 14.90 9.10
C GLN A 125 -23.18 13.51 9.16
N LEU A 126 -22.11 13.27 8.40
CA LEU A 126 -21.39 12.00 8.47
C LEU A 126 -20.63 11.89 9.79
N ALA A 127 -19.92 12.95 10.19
CA ALA A 127 -19.14 12.98 11.42
C ALA A 127 -20.00 12.68 12.67
N GLU A 128 -21.17 13.31 12.78
CA GLU A 128 -22.12 13.06 13.86
C GLU A 128 -22.59 11.61 13.90
N ARG A 129 -22.87 11.01 12.74
CA ARG A 129 -23.34 9.62 12.65
C ARG A 129 -22.27 8.60 13.01
N ILE A 130 -21.01 8.86 12.67
CA ILE A 130 -19.88 7.99 13.01
C ILE A 130 -19.21 8.33 14.36
N GLY A 131 -19.73 9.34 15.07
CA GLY A 131 -19.27 9.72 16.40
C GLY A 131 -17.90 10.40 16.43
N VAL A 132 -17.55 11.17 15.41
CA VAL A 132 -16.29 11.96 15.34
C VAL A 132 -16.59 13.44 15.16
N THR A 133 -15.55 14.28 15.27
CA THR A 133 -15.71 15.72 15.03
C THR A 133 -15.74 16.03 13.52
N PRO A 134 -16.49 17.06 13.07
CA PRO A 134 -16.46 17.48 11.66
C PRO A 134 -15.05 17.88 11.21
N ALA A 135 -14.25 18.48 12.09
CA ALA A 135 -12.86 18.83 11.82
C ALA A 135 -11.99 17.60 11.55
N PHE A 136 -12.15 16.52 12.33
CA PHE A 136 -11.44 15.27 12.08
C PHE A 136 -11.82 14.68 10.72
N LEU A 137 -13.12 14.66 10.39
CA LEU A 137 -13.58 14.14 9.10
C LEU A 137 -13.01 14.96 7.94
N ALA A 138 -13.00 16.28 8.02
CA ALA A 138 -12.43 17.14 6.99
C ALA A 138 -10.92 16.87 6.78
N LEU A 139 -10.15 16.77 7.87
CA LEU A 139 -8.72 16.41 7.80
C LEU A 139 -8.51 15.03 7.18
N ALA A 140 -9.34 14.05 7.56
CA ALA A 140 -9.30 12.71 7.02
C ALA A 140 -9.63 12.67 5.52
N GLU A 141 -10.68 13.36 5.07
CA GLU A 141 -11.04 13.45 3.66
C GLU A 141 -9.99 14.16 2.80
N ASN A 142 -9.20 15.07 3.40
CA ASN A 142 -8.04 15.71 2.79
C ASN A 142 -6.73 14.90 2.89
N GLY A 143 -6.75 13.72 3.53
CA GLY A 143 -5.55 12.89 3.72
C GLY A 143 -4.56 13.40 4.77
N GLU A 144 -4.95 14.41 5.56
CA GLU A 144 -4.14 15.01 6.63
C GLU A 144 -4.21 14.22 7.94
N ALA A 145 -5.22 13.34 8.08
CA ALA A 145 -5.38 12.46 9.24
C ALA A 145 -5.64 11.01 8.82
N ASP A 146 -5.02 10.05 9.52
CA ASP A 146 -5.33 8.64 9.36
C ASP A 146 -6.71 8.30 9.93
N ILE A 147 -7.51 7.55 9.17
CA ILE A 147 -8.79 7.01 9.65
C ILE A 147 -8.52 5.62 10.25
N PRO A 148 -8.77 5.42 11.56
CA PRO A 148 -8.63 4.10 12.16
C PRO A 148 -9.53 3.06 11.47
N LEU A 149 -9.06 1.81 11.39
CA LEU A 149 -9.79 0.73 10.70
C LEU A 149 -11.25 0.60 11.16
N TYR A 150 -11.53 0.69 12.46
CA TYR A 150 -12.89 0.59 12.98
C TYR A 150 -13.80 1.72 12.47
N GLN A 151 -13.26 2.93 12.25
CA GLN A 151 -14.01 4.02 11.65
C GLN A 151 -14.19 3.81 10.15
N LEU A 152 -13.20 3.29 9.44
CA LEU A 152 -13.37 2.90 8.03
C LEU A 152 -14.47 1.86 7.85
N MET A 153 -14.55 0.87 8.74
CA MET A 153 -15.63 -0.11 8.74
C MET A 153 -16.99 0.56 8.96
N HIS A 154 -17.10 1.43 9.97
CA HIS A 154 -18.34 2.13 10.27
C HIS A 154 -18.79 3.06 9.12
N ILE A 155 -17.83 3.78 8.51
CA ILE A 155 -18.07 4.61 7.33
C ILE A 155 -18.55 3.75 6.16
N ALA A 156 -17.91 2.62 5.89
CA ALA A 156 -18.28 1.71 4.80
C ALA A 156 -19.73 1.21 4.95
N ASP A 157 -20.09 0.76 6.15
CA ASP A 157 -21.44 0.29 6.47
C ASP A 157 -22.48 1.41 6.28
N LEU A 158 -22.23 2.59 6.84
CA LEU A 158 -23.15 3.72 6.79
C LEU A 158 -23.32 4.25 5.36
N LEU A 159 -22.22 4.31 4.61
CA LEU A 159 -22.22 4.71 3.21
C LEU A 159 -22.54 3.53 2.27
N MET A 160 -23.01 2.39 2.79
CA MET A 160 -23.27 1.11 2.11
C MET A 160 -22.37 0.89 0.89
N VAL A 161 -21.05 0.95 1.13
CA VAL A 161 -19.98 0.61 0.18
C VAL A 161 -19.12 -0.48 0.79
N GLY A 162 -18.39 -1.24 -0.03
CA GLY A 162 -17.41 -2.18 0.49
C GLY A 162 -16.20 -1.48 1.11
N LEU A 163 -15.64 -2.05 2.18
CA LEU A 163 -14.39 -1.56 2.78
C LEU A 163 -13.23 -1.58 1.77
N ASP A 164 -13.18 -2.59 0.91
CA ASP A 164 -12.26 -2.70 -0.21
C ASP A 164 -12.43 -1.52 -1.19
N GLY A 165 -13.65 -1.05 -1.40
CA GLY A 165 -13.93 0.16 -2.16
C GLY A 165 -13.30 1.41 -1.56
N LEU A 166 -13.34 1.59 -0.24
CA LEU A 166 -12.73 2.76 0.43
C LEU A 166 -11.20 2.67 0.53
N VAL A 167 -10.65 1.47 0.69
CA VAL A 167 -9.21 1.28 0.91
C VAL A 167 -8.42 1.09 -0.40
N ALA A 168 -9.02 0.42 -1.39
CA ALA A 168 -8.34 -0.01 -2.61
C ALA A 168 -9.11 0.29 -3.91
N GLY A 169 -10.26 0.97 -3.82
CA GLY A 169 -11.02 1.38 -5.01
C GLY A 169 -10.28 2.40 -5.88
N PRO A 170 -10.70 2.57 -7.15
CA PRO A 170 -10.13 3.58 -8.03
C PRO A 170 -10.18 4.96 -7.36
N ALA A 171 -9.09 5.71 -7.46
CA ALA A 171 -9.08 7.08 -6.98
C ALA A 171 -10.06 7.92 -7.83
N PRO A 172 -10.78 8.90 -7.24
CA PRO A 172 -11.52 9.87 -8.01
C PRO A 172 -10.58 10.61 -8.98
N GLU A 173 -11.06 10.97 -10.17
CA GLU A 173 -10.25 11.52 -11.28
C GLU A 173 -9.39 12.73 -10.87
N ASP A 174 -9.83 13.50 -9.87
CA ASP A 174 -9.14 14.70 -9.38
C ASP A 174 -7.86 14.42 -8.56
N VAL A 175 -7.64 13.17 -8.10
CA VAL A 175 -6.48 12.81 -7.27
C VAL A 175 -5.30 12.30 -8.11
N ASP A 176 -5.57 11.73 -9.30
CA ASP A 176 -4.54 11.20 -10.20
C ASP A 176 -3.85 12.30 -11.05
N ALA A 177 -4.38 13.52 -11.05
CA ALA A 177 -3.87 14.67 -11.80
C ALA A 177 -2.84 15.53 -11.05
N ALA A 178 -2.56 15.23 -9.77
CA ALA A 178 -1.65 15.96 -8.88
C ALA A 178 -0.39 15.13 -8.54
#